data_AF-A0A1G3ZPV8-F1
#
_entry.id   AF-A0A1G3ZPV8-F1
#
_cell.length_a   1.000
_cell.length_b   1.000
_cell.length_c   1.000
_cell.angle_alpha   90.00
_cell.angle_beta   90.00
_cell.angle_gamma   90.00
#
_symmetry.space_group_name_H-M   'P 1'
#
loop_
_entity.id
_entity.type
_entity.pdbx_description
1 polymer ?
#
loop_
_entity_poly.entity_id
_entity_poly.type
_entity_poly.pdbx_seq_one_letter_code
_entity_poly.pdbx_strand_id
1 'polypeptide(L)'
;MTRIHPESARDGAAKEKFSLLLFFATVVLTLAGLCGILVLVVPSVWRTQISASWGALAGVFLVTHFAAAFVEFFFHRYVLHAPLVPFLSYFYRQHTLHHALTRVSYRRTGSSRGELPCLVEVENRYPIVESKQHEASFFPWYSLAVFSLLGSLVFAPLQWLMPQTPVFLGGYVGIAWSLTLYELIHAAEHLPPEWWNRRLEHPARGRFWRRVYAFHIRHHADIRCNEAISGVFGLPLVDLLFGTYLNMENVYPHGRPVDLREFASPQPRFGFIRWLDRAAEKSIQRRREGRRSEKPAGENDHSMDAPAPGAAAKTGLTVRHPSTAQVRSS
;
A
#
# COMPACT_ATOMS: atom_id res chain seq x y z
N MET A 1 15.97 11.51 48.31
CA MET A 1 15.93 12.39 47.12
C MET A 1 15.27 11.63 45.99
N THR A 2 13.95 11.79 45.88
CA THR A 2 13.09 11.05 44.96
C THR A 2 13.08 11.79 43.62
N ARG A 3 13.68 11.20 42.58
CA ARG A 3 13.57 11.73 41.21
C ARG A 3 12.14 11.51 40.74
N ILE A 4 11.33 12.55 40.85
CA ILE A 4 10.07 12.68 40.12
C ILE A 4 10.47 12.94 38.67
N HIS A 5 10.36 11.92 37.82
CA HIS A 5 10.42 12.11 36.38
C HIS A 5 9.19 12.94 35.99
N PRO A 6 9.35 14.09 35.30
CA PRO A 6 8.22 14.71 34.66
C PRO A 6 7.86 13.85 33.45
N GLU A 7 6.88 12.96 33.60
CA GLU A 7 5.99 12.60 32.50
C GLU A 7 5.26 13.89 32.09
N SER A 8 5.94 14.71 31.29
CA SER A 8 5.27 15.80 30.61
C SER A 8 4.37 15.17 29.56
N ALA A 9 3.09 15.07 29.93
CA ALA A 9 1.97 15.01 29.03
C ALA A 9 2.14 16.07 27.93
N ARG A 10 2.70 15.66 26.79
CA ARG A 10 2.33 16.27 25.51
C ARG A 10 1.05 15.58 25.10
N ASP A 11 -0.03 16.01 25.74
CA ASP A 11 -1.38 15.71 25.29
C ASP A 11 -1.50 16.04 23.81
N GLY A 12 -2.17 15.12 23.13
CA GLY A 12 -2.19 15.03 21.68
C GLY A 12 -2.71 16.29 21.04
N ALA A 13 -1.80 17.03 20.39
CA ALA A 13 -2.20 17.82 19.24
C ALA A 13 -2.95 16.86 18.31
N ALA A 14 -4.27 17.03 18.23
CA ALA A 14 -5.13 16.20 17.41
C ALA A 14 -4.54 16.18 16.00
N LYS A 15 -3.98 15.03 15.59
CA LYS A 15 -3.37 14.91 14.27
C LYS A 15 -4.46 15.22 13.25
N GLU A 16 -4.13 16.13 12.33
CA GLU A 16 -5.10 16.67 11.37
C GLU A 16 -5.73 15.54 10.56
N LYS A 17 -7.06 15.57 10.47
CA LYS A 17 -7.80 14.67 9.59
C LYS A 17 -7.51 15.04 8.14
N PHE A 18 -7.46 14.04 7.27
CA PHE A 18 -7.35 14.26 5.84
C PHE A 18 -8.46 15.19 5.34
N SER A 19 -8.06 16.36 4.80
CA SER A 19 -8.98 17.36 4.25
C SER A 19 -9.01 17.25 2.74
N LEU A 20 -10.13 16.76 2.19
CA LEU A 20 -10.34 16.65 0.75
C LEU A 20 -10.17 17.99 0.03
N LEU A 21 -10.70 19.07 0.61
CA LEU A 21 -10.61 20.41 0.02
C LEU A 21 -9.15 20.87 -0.07
N LEU A 22 -8.40 20.73 1.03
CA LEU A 22 -6.98 21.10 1.06
C LEU A 22 -6.19 20.26 0.06
N PHE A 23 -6.44 18.96 0.01
CA PHE A 23 -5.79 18.05 -0.93
C PHE A 23 -6.02 18.47 -2.39
N PHE A 24 -7.27 18.70 -2.80
CA PHE A 24 -7.57 19.16 -4.16
C PHE A 24 -6.95 20.52 -4.46
N ALA A 25 -7.01 21.47 -3.52
CA ALA A 25 -6.37 22.76 -3.67
C ALA A 25 -4.85 22.61 -3.88
N THR A 26 -4.18 21.78 -3.09
CA THR A 26 -2.75 21.48 -3.24
C THR A 26 -2.44 20.87 -4.61
N VAL A 27 -3.21 19.88 -5.07
CA VAL A 27 -3.02 19.24 -6.38
C VAL A 27 -3.17 20.26 -7.51
N VAL A 28 -4.23 21.07 -7.48
CA VAL A 28 -4.49 22.09 -8.51
C VAL A 28 -3.42 23.17 -8.52
N LEU A 29 -3.05 23.72 -7.35
CA LEU A 29 -2.01 24.74 -7.24
C LEU A 29 -0.64 24.21 -7.69
N THR A 30 -0.31 22.97 -7.32
CA THR A 30 0.95 22.33 -7.76
C THR A 30 0.96 22.10 -9.27
N LEU A 31 -0.12 21.60 -9.84
CA LEU A 31 -0.26 21.40 -11.29
C LEU A 31 -0.16 22.73 -12.05
N ALA A 32 -0.83 23.78 -11.56
CA ALA A 32 -0.75 25.12 -12.12
C ALA A 32 0.68 25.67 -12.04
N GLY A 33 1.37 25.48 -10.91
CA GLY A 33 2.78 25.85 -10.75
C GLY A 33 3.70 25.13 -11.74
N LEU A 34 3.53 23.82 -11.93
CA LEU A 34 4.30 23.04 -12.91
C LEU A 34 4.07 23.53 -14.34
N CYS A 35 2.81 23.83 -14.70
CA CYS A 35 2.49 24.43 -16.00
C CYS A 35 3.10 25.83 -16.15
N GLY A 36 3.03 26.66 -15.09
CA GLY A 36 3.64 27.99 -15.06
C GLY A 36 5.15 27.95 -15.25
N ILE A 37 5.84 26.98 -14.65
CA ILE A 37 7.28 26.75 -14.88
C ILE A 37 7.52 26.43 -16.36
N LEU A 38 6.71 25.56 -16.98
CA LEU A 38 6.87 25.21 -18.39
C LEU A 38 6.64 26.43 -19.31
N VAL A 39 5.66 27.27 -19.01
CA VAL A 39 5.39 28.54 -19.71
C VAL A 39 6.62 29.45 -19.66
N LEU A 40 7.23 29.60 -18.50
CA LEU A 40 8.34 30.53 -18.29
C LEU A 40 9.67 30.02 -18.85
N VAL A 41 9.96 28.73 -18.69
CA VAL A 41 11.27 28.15 -19.05
C VAL A 41 11.33 27.75 -20.53
N VAL A 42 10.24 27.20 -21.08
CA VAL A 42 10.21 26.69 -22.47
C VAL A 42 8.90 27.07 -23.18
N PRO A 43 8.66 28.36 -23.47
CA PRO A 43 7.39 28.86 -23.99
C PRO A 43 7.00 28.28 -25.36
N SER A 44 7.97 27.84 -26.16
CA SER A 44 7.69 27.11 -27.41
C SER A 44 7.00 25.77 -27.14
N VAL A 45 7.50 24.98 -26.19
CA VAL A 45 6.91 23.69 -25.80
C VAL A 45 5.52 23.90 -25.19
N TRP A 46 5.33 24.94 -24.38
CA TRP A 46 4.00 25.29 -23.84
C TRP A 46 2.98 25.57 -24.94
N ARG A 47 3.34 26.36 -25.96
CA ARG A 47 2.47 26.64 -27.11
C ARG A 47 2.06 25.36 -27.84
N THR A 48 2.96 24.38 -27.97
CA THR A 48 2.60 23.05 -28.47
C THR A 48 1.55 22.37 -27.59
N GLN A 49 1.71 22.40 -26.26
CA GLN A 49 0.78 21.71 -25.35
C GLN A 49 -0.67 22.16 -25.54
N ILE A 50 -0.87 23.47 -25.67
CA ILE A 50 -2.21 24.08 -25.75
C ILE A 50 -2.79 24.13 -27.17
N SER A 51 -1.94 23.96 -28.20
CA SER A 51 -2.38 23.89 -29.61
C SER A 51 -2.64 22.45 -30.08
N ALA A 52 -2.21 21.46 -29.31
CA ALA A 52 -2.47 20.06 -29.59
C ALA A 52 -3.98 19.74 -29.56
N SER A 53 -4.37 18.72 -30.33
CA SER A 53 -5.75 18.25 -30.32
C SER A 53 -6.10 17.57 -28.99
N TRP A 54 -7.38 17.64 -28.61
CA TRP A 54 -7.91 16.94 -27.43
C TRP A 54 -7.64 15.43 -27.48
N GLY A 55 -7.65 14.83 -28.66
CA GLY A 55 -7.33 13.40 -28.85
C GLY A 55 -5.87 13.08 -28.53
N ALA A 56 -4.92 13.92 -28.95
CA ALA A 56 -3.51 13.74 -28.61
C ALA A 56 -3.28 13.92 -27.10
N LEU A 57 -3.93 14.92 -26.49
CA LEU A 57 -3.87 15.14 -25.04
C LEU A 57 -4.43 13.94 -24.27
N ALA A 58 -5.61 13.44 -24.66
CA ALA A 58 -6.22 12.26 -24.06
C ALA A 58 -5.33 11.01 -24.24
N GLY A 59 -4.71 10.84 -25.40
CA GLY A 59 -3.78 9.74 -25.66
C GLY A 59 -2.57 9.76 -24.72
N VAL A 60 -1.89 10.90 -24.60
CA VAL A 60 -0.76 11.05 -23.65
C VAL A 60 -1.23 10.81 -22.22
N PHE A 61 -2.35 11.42 -21.81
CA PHE A 61 -2.93 11.22 -20.48
C PHE A 61 -3.15 9.75 -20.15
N LEU A 62 -3.78 8.99 -21.06
CA LEU A 62 -4.06 7.57 -20.87
C LEU A 62 -2.78 6.74 -20.77
N VAL A 63 -1.80 6.99 -21.65
CA VAL A 63 -0.51 6.31 -21.61
C VAL A 63 0.22 6.59 -20.29
N THR A 64 0.24 7.86 -19.86
CA THR A 64 0.87 8.23 -18.59
C THR A 64 0.14 7.63 -17.38
N HIS A 65 -1.19 7.65 -17.35
CA HIS A 65 -1.96 7.02 -16.27
C HIS A 65 -1.72 5.51 -16.22
N PHE A 66 -1.69 4.83 -17.37
CA PHE A 66 -1.39 3.41 -17.44
C PHE A 66 0.04 3.10 -16.96
N ALA A 67 1.02 3.89 -17.37
CA ALA A 67 2.40 3.75 -16.88
C ALA A 67 2.48 4.01 -15.36
N ALA A 68 1.73 4.99 -14.86
CA ALA A 68 1.66 5.30 -13.42
C ALA A 68 1.13 4.12 -12.60
N ALA A 69 0.20 3.31 -13.12
CA ALA A 69 -0.26 2.10 -12.44
C ALA A 69 0.86 1.06 -12.24
N PHE A 70 1.79 0.93 -13.21
CA PHE A 70 2.98 0.09 -13.03
C PHE A 70 3.93 0.69 -12.01
N VAL A 71 4.17 2.00 -12.07
CA VAL A 71 5.00 2.71 -11.10
C VAL A 71 4.45 2.53 -9.69
N GLU A 72 3.14 2.69 -9.51
CA GLU A 72 2.43 2.46 -8.25
C GLU A 72 2.70 1.05 -7.72
N PHE A 73 2.51 0.01 -8.54
CA PHE A 73 2.78 -1.38 -8.14
C PHE A 73 4.22 -1.56 -7.62
N PHE A 74 5.22 -1.12 -8.39
CA PHE A 74 6.62 -1.30 -8.00
C PHE A 74 6.98 -0.42 -6.80
N PHE A 75 6.47 0.80 -6.74
CA PHE A 75 6.72 1.73 -5.65
C PHE A 75 6.11 1.20 -4.34
N HIS A 76 4.85 0.77 -4.37
CA HIS A 76 4.16 0.22 -3.21
C HIS A 76 4.88 -1.03 -2.69
N ARG A 77 5.15 -2.01 -3.57
CA ARG A 77 5.77 -3.28 -3.16
C ARG A 77 7.23 -3.15 -2.74
N TYR A 78 8.02 -2.34 -3.44
CA TYR A 78 9.49 -2.35 -3.32
C TYR A 78 10.11 -1.07 -2.77
N VAL A 79 9.30 -0.03 -2.53
CA VAL A 79 9.73 1.18 -1.82
C VAL A 79 8.94 1.34 -0.52
N LEU A 80 7.63 1.14 -0.54
CA LEU A 80 6.81 1.29 0.67
C LEU A 80 6.88 0.05 1.57
N HIS A 81 6.86 -1.15 0.98
CA HIS A 81 6.92 -2.42 1.74
C HIS A 81 8.31 -3.03 1.87
N ALA A 82 9.27 -2.56 1.08
CA ALA A 82 10.65 -2.96 1.19
C ALA A 82 11.57 -1.73 1.04
N PRO A 83 12.63 -1.61 1.83
CA PRO A 83 13.59 -0.53 1.66
C PRO A 83 14.64 -0.93 0.61
N LEU A 84 14.24 -1.28 -0.63
CA LEU A 84 15.22 -1.61 -1.68
C LEU A 84 16.05 -0.39 -2.10
N VAL A 85 15.49 0.81 -1.96
CA VAL A 85 16.13 2.07 -2.27
C VAL A 85 16.37 2.83 -0.95
N PRO A 86 17.60 2.81 -0.38
CA PRO A 86 17.85 3.27 0.99
C PRO A 86 17.46 4.74 1.24
N PHE A 87 17.66 5.62 0.27
CA PHE A 87 17.31 7.05 0.40
C PHE A 87 15.80 7.29 0.42
N LEU A 88 14.98 6.30 -0.01
CA LEU A 88 13.52 6.34 0.10
C LEU A 88 13.00 5.66 1.38
N SER A 89 13.89 5.32 2.32
CA SER A 89 13.51 4.63 3.57
C SER A 89 12.54 5.41 4.47
N TYR A 90 12.39 6.72 4.27
CA TYR A 90 11.33 7.50 4.90
C TYR A 90 9.94 6.94 4.54
N PHE A 91 9.67 6.73 3.26
CA PHE A 91 8.39 6.20 2.79
C PHE A 91 8.13 4.79 3.32
N TYR A 92 9.15 3.93 3.33
CA TYR A 92 9.06 2.61 3.96
C TYR A 92 8.63 2.70 5.44
N ARG A 93 9.25 3.58 6.23
CA ARG A 93 8.92 3.74 7.65
C ARG A 93 7.50 4.26 7.86
N GLN A 94 7.08 5.24 7.06
CA GLN A 94 5.73 5.79 7.15
C GLN A 94 4.68 4.74 6.76
N HIS A 95 4.87 4.07 5.65
CA HIS A 95 3.90 3.07 5.19
C HIS A 95 3.82 1.84 6.09
N THR A 96 4.96 1.37 6.60
CA THR A 96 4.94 0.27 7.59
C THR A 96 4.32 0.67 8.92
N LEU A 97 4.41 1.95 9.32
CA LEU A 97 3.67 2.49 10.47
C LEU A 97 2.16 2.46 10.21
N HIS A 98 1.70 2.90 9.04
CA HIS A 98 0.29 2.80 8.64
C HIS A 98 -0.22 1.36 8.75
N HIS A 99 0.50 0.39 8.18
CA HIS A 99 0.18 -1.04 8.28
C HIS A 99 0.21 -1.58 9.71
N ALA A 100 1.09 -1.07 10.57
CA ALA A 100 1.12 -1.44 11.98
C ALA A 100 -0.10 -0.91 12.75
N LEU A 101 -0.58 0.29 12.40
CA LEU A 101 -1.73 0.95 13.01
C LEU A 101 -3.07 0.42 12.51
N THR A 102 -3.12 -0.14 11.31
CA THR A 102 -4.32 -0.72 10.67
C THR A 102 -4.21 -2.24 10.45
N ARG A 103 -3.36 -2.88 11.26
CA ARG A 103 -2.96 -4.28 11.11
C ARG A 103 -4.15 -5.25 11.08
N VAL A 104 -4.07 -6.19 10.13
CA VAL A 104 -4.87 -7.42 10.11
C VAL A 104 -3.94 -8.60 10.29
N SER A 105 -4.17 -9.40 11.32
CA SER A 105 -3.35 -10.58 11.60
C SER A 105 -4.15 -11.64 12.35
N TYR A 106 -3.47 -12.63 12.91
CA TYR A 106 -4.08 -13.62 13.77
C TYR A 106 -3.32 -13.72 15.09
N ARG A 107 -4.06 -14.04 16.15
CA ARG A 107 -3.55 -14.26 17.49
C ARG A 107 -3.92 -15.67 17.94
N ARG A 108 -2.99 -16.31 18.65
CA ARG A 108 -3.29 -17.55 19.37
C ARG A 108 -3.93 -17.18 20.70
N THR A 109 -5.18 -17.59 20.89
CA THR A 109 -5.96 -17.36 22.10
C THR A 109 -6.15 -18.72 22.80
N GLY A 110 -5.71 -18.81 24.05
CA GLY A 110 -5.73 -20.06 24.84
C GLY A 110 -4.41 -20.31 25.60
N SER A 111 -4.51 -20.90 26.78
CA SER A 111 -3.36 -21.21 27.64
C SER A 111 -2.71 -22.52 27.22
N SER A 112 -1.40 -22.53 26.99
CA SER A 112 -0.62 -23.77 26.84
C SER A 112 -0.61 -24.65 28.12
N ARG A 113 -1.36 -24.29 29.16
CA ARG A 113 -1.30 -24.85 30.52
C ARG A 113 -2.58 -25.53 31.00
N GLY A 114 -3.58 -25.77 30.14
CA GLY A 114 -4.75 -26.58 30.52
C GLY A 114 -5.75 -26.77 29.38
N GLU A 115 -6.11 -28.04 29.15
CA GLU A 115 -7.20 -28.72 28.40
C GLU A 115 -7.99 -28.05 27.25
N LEU A 116 -7.97 -26.73 27.07
CA LEU A 116 -8.64 -26.05 25.97
C LEU A 116 -7.76 -26.01 24.71
N PRO A 117 -8.31 -26.30 23.52
CA PRO A 117 -7.57 -26.20 22.27
C PRO A 117 -7.09 -24.75 22.06
N CYS A 118 -5.84 -24.60 21.61
CA CYS A 118 -5.31 -23.30 21.20
C CYS A 118 -6.10 -22.82 19.98
N LEU A 119 -6.98 -21.84 20.17
CA LEU A 119 -7.74 -21.22 19.10
C LEU A 119 -6.85 -20.18 18.41
N VAL A 120 -6.97 -20.08 17.09
CA VAL A 120 -6.33 -19.03 16.31
C VAL A 120 -7.44 -18.10 15.82
N GLU A 121 -7.44 -16.87 16.30
CA GLU A 121 -8.48 -15.88 16.03
C GLU A 121 -7.89 -14.71 15.23
N VAL A 122 -8.73 -14.06 14.43
CA VAL A 122 -8.34 -12.85 13.69
C VAL A 122 -8.21 -11.65 14.64
N GLU A 123 -7.06 -10.97 14.60
CA GLU A 123 -6.89 -9.62 15.14
C GLU A 123 -7.00 -8.62 13.98
N ASN A 124 -8.11 -7.88 13.94
CA ASN A 124 -8.35 -6.85 12.94
C ASN A 124 -8.47 -5.47 13.61
N ARG A 125 -7.59 -4.51 13.23
CA ARG A 125 -7.62 -3.10 13.63
C ARG A 125 -7.99 -2.15 12.49
N TYR A 126 -8.35 -2.70 11.34
CA TYR A 126 -8.89 -1.99 10.19
C TYR A 126 -10.38 -1.70 10.43
N PRO A 127 -10.93 -0.54 10.03
CA PRO A 127 -10.33 0.56 9.27
C PRO A 127 -9.73 1.68 10.16
N ILE A 128 -9.40 2.85 9.58
CA ILE A 128 -8.94 4.04 10.32
C ILE A 128 -10.12 4.69 11.07
N VAL A 129 -10.17 4.52 12.38
CA VAL A 129 -11.19 5.12 13.26
C VAL A 129 -10.60 5.97 14.38
N GLU A 130 -9.32 5.76 14.72
CA GLU A 130 -8.61 6.50 15.75
C GLU A 130 -7.72 7.61 15.16
N SER A 131 -7.56 8.71 15.89
CA SER A 131 -6.76 9.87 15.46
C SER A 131 -5.31 9.50 15.11
N LYS A 132 -4.71 8.58 15.88
CA LYS A 132 -3.33 8.11 15.63
C LYS A 132 -3.18 7.34 14.31
N GLN A 133 -4.24 6.68 13.84
CA GLN A 133 -4.21 5.89 12.60
C GLN A 133 -4.19 6.78 11.35
N HIS A 134 -4.50 8.07 11.45
CA HIS A 134 -4.33 9.01 10.34
C HIS A 134 -2.86 9.33 10.06
N GLU A 135 -1.97 9.09 11.02
CA GLU A 135 -0.53 9.24 10.82
C GLU A 135 -0.05 8.28 9.74
N ALA A 136 0.58 8.83 8.70
CA ALA A 136 1.12 8.10 7.55
C ALA A 136 0.08 7.46 6.60
N SER A 137 -1.17 7.89 6.65
CA SER A 137 -2.24 7.38 5.77
C SER A 137 -2.33 8.04 4.39
N PHE A 138 -1.58 9.12 4.16
CA PHE A 138 -1.58 9.91 2.93
C PHE A 138 -0.15 10.33 2.53
N PHE A 139 0.07 10.58 1.25
CA PHE A 139 1.32 11.09 0.72
C PHE A 139 1.59 12.54 1.17
N PRO A 140 2.88 12.93 1.30
CA PRO A 140 3.23 14.32 1.54
C PRO A 140 2.69 15.27 0.47
N TRP A 141 2.35 16.50 0.85
CA TRP A 141 1.75 17.52 -0.02
C TRP A 141 2.58 17.84 -1.28
N TYR A 142 3.90 17.62 -1.22
CA TYR A 142 4.84 17.84 -2.32
C TYR A 142 4.96 16.65 -3.30
N SER A 143 4.22 15.56 -3.09
CA SER A 143 4.38 14.32 -3.89
C SER A 143 4.10 14.52 -5.37
N LEU A 144 3.09 15.32 -5.74
CA LEU A 144 2.81 15.62 -7.15
C LEU A 144 4.00 16.32 -7.82
N ALA A 145 4.62 17.29 -7.15
CA ALA A 145 5.77 18.01 -7.69
C ALA A 145 6.95 17.06 -7.91
N VAL A 146 7.24 16.20 -6.93
CA VAL A 146 8.35 15.23 -7.01
C VAL A 146 8.10 14.19 -8.12
N PHE A 147 6.92 13.58 -8.17
CA PHE A 147 6.60 12.61 -9.22
C PHE A 147 6.59 13.25 -10.61
N SER A 148 6.10 14.48 -10.74
CA SER A 148 6.14 15.22 -12.00
C SER A 148 7.55 15.58 -12.40
N LEU A 149 8.43 15.97 -11.47
CA LEU A 149 9.84 16.24 -11.76
C LEU A 149 10.56 14.98 -12.27
N LEU A 150 10.34 13.83 -11.62
CA LEU A 150 10.88 12.55 -12.09
C LEU A 150 10.29 12.16 -13.45
N GLY A 151 8.97 12.35 -13.64
CA GLY A 151 8.28 12.15 -14.91
C GLY A 151 8.87 13.03 -16.03
N SER A 152 9.24 14.27 -15.73
CA SER A 152 9.84 15.20 -16.69
C SER A 152 11.17 14.73 -17.26
N LEU A 153 11.92 13.90 -16.54
CA LEU A 153 13.13 13.25 -17.06
C LEU A 153 12.81 12.32 -18.24
N VAL A 154 11.59 11.78 -18.29
CA VAL A 154 11.08 10.95 -19.40
C VAL A 154 10.29 11.81 -20.40
N PHE A 155 9.52 12.80 -19.94
CA PHE A 155 8.72 13.64 -20.82
C PHE A 155 9.58 14.54 -21.71
N ALA A 156 10.72 15.04 -21.23
CA ALA A 156 11.62 15.86 -22.04
C ALA A 156 12.13 15.15 -23.31
N PRO A 157 12.73 13.94 -23.24
CA PRO A 157 13.14 13.24 -24.46
C PRO A 157 11.94 12.83 -25.32
N LEU A 158 10.80 12.44 -24.74
CA LEU A 158 9.60 12.13 -25.51
C LEU A 158 9.05 13.36 -26.26
N GLN A 159 9.05 14.53 -25.63
CA GLN A 159 8.64 15.79 -26.24
C GLN A 159 9.60 16.19 -27.37
N TRP A 160 10.90 15.90 -27.22
CA TRP A 160 11.88 16.14 -28.26
C TRP A 160 11.67 15.23 -29.48
N LEU A 161 11.39 13.93 -29.24
CA LEU A 161 11.10 12.96 -30.30
C LEU A 161 9.75 13.21 -30.98
N MET A 162 8.77 13.73 -30.24
CA MET A 162 7.41 14.00 -30.71
C MET A 162 7.03 15.47 -30.47
N PRO A 163 7.63 16.42 -31.21
CA PRO A 163 7.55 17.86 -30.92
C PRO A 163 6.16 18.48 -31.05
N GLN A 164 5.21 17.77 -31.65
CA GLN A 164 3.80 18.20 -31.80
C GLN A 164 2.85 17.54 -30.79
N THR A 165 3.35 16.61 -29.97
CA THR A 165 2.54 15.89 -28.98
C THR A 165 2.52 16.67 -27.66
N PRO A 166 1.38 16.77 -26.95
CA PRO A 166 1.28 17.48 -25.68
C PRO A 166 1.80 16.62 -24.52
N VAL A 167 3.07 16.20 -24.59
CA VAL A 167 3.67 15.22 -23.67
C VAL A 167 3.67 15.73 -22.23
N PHE A 168 4.07 16.99 -22.00
CA PHE A 168 4.14 17.55 -20.66
C PHE A 168 2.77 17.79 -20.03
N LEU A 169 1.84 18.42 -20.76
CA LEU A 169 0.52 18.70 -20.21
C LEU A 169 -0.27 17.41 -19.98
N GLY A 170 -0.30 16.51 -20.96
CA GLY A 170 -0.95 15.20 -20.80
C GLY A 170 -0.27 14.36 -19.71
N GLY A 171 1.06 14.41 -19.63
CA GLY A 171 1.84 13.70 -18.62
C GLY A 171 1.58 14.21 -17.21
N TYR A 172 1.63 15.52 -16.97
CA TYR A 172 1.36 16.11 -15.65
C TYR A 172 -0.09 15.88 -15.21
N VAL A 173 -1.06 16.02 -16.12
CA VAL A 173 -2.47 15.71 -15.81
C VAL A 173 -2.64 14.22 -15.51
N GLY A 174 -1.96 13.33 -16.24
CA GLY A 174 -1.96 11.88 -16.00
C GLY A 174 -1.40 11.51 -14.63
N ILE A 175 -0.28 12.10 -14.22
CA ILE A 175 0.31 11.90 -12.89
C ILE A 175 -0.62 12.47 -11.80
N ALA A 176 -1.11 13.70 -11.98
CA ALA A 176 -2.02 14.34 -11.02
C ALA A 176 -3.30 13.52 -10.81
N TRP A 177 -3.88 13.01 -11.89
CA TRP A 177 -5.05 12.12 -11.84
C TRP A 177 -4.74 10.81 -11.12
N SER A 178 -3.62 10.17 -11.44
CA SER A 178 -3.22 8.90 -10.82
C SER A 178 -3.02 9.05 -9.30
N LEU A 179 -2.33 10.12 -8.88
CA LEU A 179 -2.13 10.43 -7.47
C LEU A 179 -3.45 10.77 -6.76
N THR A 180 -4.33 11.54 -7.43
CA THR A 180 -5.66 11.87 -6.91
C THR A 180 -6.49 10.62 -6.70
N LEU A 181 -6.56 9.73 -7.70
CA LEU A 181 -7.27 8.47 -7.57
C LEU A 181 -6.68 7.59 -6.46
N TYR A 182 -5.35 7.52 -6.35
CA TYR A 182 -4.68 6.75 -5.30
C TYR A 182 -5.17 7.20 -3.92
N GLU A 183 -5.06 8.50 -3.62
CA GLU A 183 -5.44 9.03 -2.31
C GLU A 183 -6.92 8.87 -2.01
N LEU A 184 -7.79 9.15 -2.99
CA LEU A 184 -9.24 9.05 -2.81
C LEU A 184 -9.69 7.60 -2.60
N ILE A 185 -9.16 6.66 -3.38
CA ILE A 185 -9.50 5.24 -3.24
C ILE A 185 -8.92 4.71 -1.93
N HIS A 186 -7.67 5.01 -1.60
CA HIS A 186 -7.06 4.61 -0.33
C HIS A 186 -7.89 5.09 0.86
N ALA A 187 -8.26 6.38 0.87
CA ALA A 187 -9.08 6.95 1.93
C ALA A 187 -10.47 6.31 1.99
N ALA A 188 -11.08 6.00 0.83
CA ALA A 188 -12.37 5.33 0.76
C ALA A 188 -12.33 3.89 1.30
N GLU A 189 -11.26 3.14 1.02
CA GLU A 189 -11.05 1.79 1.53
C GLU A 189 -11.00 1.80 3.07
N HIS A 190 -10.35 2.80 3.65
CA HIS A 190 -10.26 3.00 5.10
C HIS A 190 -11.46 3.70 5.74
N LEU A 191 -12.61 3.82 5.06
CA LEU A 191 -13.82 4.37 5.69
C LEU A 191 -14.33 3.49 6.84
N PRO A 192 -15.06 4.07 7.81
CA PRO A 192 -15.58 3.34 8.97
C PRO A 192 -16.51 2.17 8.60
N PRO A 193 -16.65 1.17 9.50
CA PRO A 193 -17.48 -0.02 9.24
C PRO A 193 -18.92 0.32 8.87
N GLU A 194 -19.52 1.38 9.43
CA GLU A 194 -20.90 1.78 9.15
C GLU A 194 -21.09 2.11 7.66
N TRP A 195 -20.08 2.69 7.03
CA TRP A 195 -20.10 3.01 5.60
C TRP A 195 -20.06 1.76 4.73
N TRP A 196 -19.27 0.76 5.15
CA TRP A 196 -19.08 -0.49 4.44
C TRP A 196 -20.22 -1.48 4.65
N ASN A 197 -20.69 -1.69 5.89
CA ASN A 197 -21.74 -2.66 6.24
C ASN A 197 -22.98 -2.49 5.36
N ARG A 198 -23.46 -1.25 5.19
CA ARG A 198 -24.60 -0.94 4.31
C ARG A 198 -24.40 -1.42 2.86
N ARG A 199 -23.17 -1.39 2.35
CA ARG A 199 -22.83 -1.82 0.99
C ARG A 199 -22.60 -3.32 0.91
N LEU A 200 -21.94 -3.90 1.91
CA LEU A 200 -21.64 -5.32 2.01
C LEU A 200 -22.91 -6.18 2.17
N GLU A 201 -23.92 -5.63 2.84
CA GLU A 201 -25.24 -6.27 3.07
C GLU A 201 -26.22 -6.07 1.91
N HIS A 202 -25.90 -5.26 0.91
CA HIS A 202 -26.82 -4.98 -0.20
C HIS A 202 -27.13 -6.26 -1.00
N PRO A 203 -28.41 -6.65 -1.21
CA PRO A 203 -28.77 -7.94 -1.79
C PRO A 203 -28.16 -8.23 -3.17
N ALA A 204 -28.23 -7.26 -4.09
CA ALA A 204 -27.74 -7.44 -5.46
C ALA A 204 -26.26 -7.09 -5.66
N ARG A 205 -25.68 -6.22 -4.82
CA ARG A 205 -24.35 -5.62 -5.04
C ARG A 205 -23.34 -5.96 -3.93
N GLY A 206 -23.78 -6.63 -2.87
CA GLY A 206 -22.94 -6.95 -1.71
C GLY A 206 -21.72 -7.77 -2.07
N ARG A 207 -21.84 -8.74 -3.00
CA ARG A 207 -20.70 -9.52 -3.50
C ARG A 207 -19.66 -8.64 -4.20
N PHE A 208 -20.08 -7.65 -4.99
CA PHE A 208 -19.15 -6.72 -5.63
C PHE A 208 -18.42 -5.89 -4.58
N TRP A 209 -19.17 -5.26 -3.66
CA TRP A 209 -18.58 -4.44 -2.60
C TRP A 209 -17.67 -5.22 -1.67
N ARG A 210 -17.99 -6.49 -1.42
CA ARG A 210 -17.14 -7.38 -0.62
C ARG A 210 -15.79 -7.60 -1.28
N ARG A 211 -15.72 -7.73 -2.60
CA ARG A 211 -14.44 -7.84 -3.32
C ARG A 211 -13.65 -6.55 -3.27
N VAL A 212 -14.32 -5.41 -3.45
CA VAL A 212 -13.68 -4.09 -3.35
C VAL A 212 -13.11 -3.89 -1.95
N TYR A 213 -13.91 -4.11 -0.90
CA TYR A 213 -13.45 -3.99 0.48
C TYR A 213 -12.37 -5.01 0.84
N ALA A 214 -12.56 -6.27 0.42
CA ALA A 214 -11.63 -7.36 0.69
C ALA A 214 -10.27 -7.14 0.01
N PHE A 215 -10.19 -6.35 -1.06
CA PHE A 215 -8.96 -6.15 -1.81
C PHE A 215 -7.86 -5.53 -0.94
N HIS A 216 -8.10 -4.35 -0.36
CA HIS A 216 -7.08 -3.65 0.43
C HIS A 216 -6.95 -4.21 1.84
N ILE A 217 -8.04 -4.66 2.48
CA ILE A 217 -7.92 -5.33 3.79
C ILE A 217 -7.08 -6.63 3.68
N ARG A 218 -7.16 -7.34 2.54
CA ARG A 218 -6.30 -8.50 2.26
C ARG A 218 -4.84 -8.09 2.12
N HIS A 219 -4.56 -6.92 1.53
CA HIS A 219 -3.22 -6.35 1.48
C HIS A 219 -2.68 -6.03 2.89
N HIS A 220 -3.51 -5.49 3.80
CA HIS A 220 -3.14 -5.32 5.22
C HIS A 220 -2.87 -6.63 5.97
N ALA A 221 -3.50 -7.73 5.53
CA ALA A 221 -3.25 -9.07 6.07
C ALA A 221 -1.94 -9.70 5.52
N ASP A 222 -1.59 -9.42 4.26
CA ASP A 222 -0.30 -9.79 3.66
C ASP A 222 0.10 -8.77 2.60
N ILE A 223 1.14 -8.01 2.93
CA ILE A 223 1.69 -6.91 2.12
C ILE A 223 2.35 -7.37 0.81
N ARG A 224 2.23 -8.66 0.44
CA ARG A 224 2.74 -9.23 -0.81
C ARG A 224 1.65 -9.44 -1.86
N CYS A 225 0.44 -8.98 -1.63
CA CYS A 225 -0.67 -9.11 -2.56
C CYS A 225 -1.44 -7.81 -2.68
N ASN A 226 -2.23 -7.68 -3.76
CA ASN A 226 -3.17 -6.57 -3.94
C ASN A 226 -2.50 -5.19 -3.75
N GLU A 227 -1.42 -4.94 -4.48
CA GLU A 227 -0.59 -3.72 -4.34
C GLU A 227 -1.25 -2.48 -4.95
N ALA A 228 -2.04 -2.64 -6.01
CA ALA A 228 -2.67 -1.52 -6.71
C ALA A 228 -3.83 -0.95 -5.89
N ILE A 229 -3.68 0.26 -5.39
CA ILE A 229 -4.76 1.05 -4.78
C ILE A 229 -5.62 1.68 -5.87
N SER A 230 -5.02 2.51 -6.73
CA SER A 230 -5.74 3.10 -7.86
C SER A 230 -5.56 2.33 -9.14
N GLY A 231 -4.39 1.73 -9.39
CA GLY A 231 -4.14 0.95 -10.59
C GLY A 231 -4.57 1.71 -11.86
N VAL A 232 -5.29 1.02 -12.76
CA VAL A 232 -5.84 1.65 -13.97
C VAL A 232 -7.33 1.94 -13.73
N PHE A 233 -7.66 3.20 -13.40
CA PHE A 233 -9.02 3.64 -13.05
C PHE A 233 -9.72 2.80 -11.96
N GLY A 234 -8.99 2.41 -10.92
CA GLY A 234 -9.45 1.56 -9.82
C GLY A 234 -9.35 0.05 -10.09
N LEU A 235 -8.82 -0.36 -11.26
CA LEU A 235 -8.68 -1.76 -11.62
C LEU A 235 -7.26 -2.27 -11.29
N PRO A 236 -7.12 -3.41 -10.60
CA PRO A 236 -5.82 -3.98 -10.20
C PRO A 236 -5.17 -4.76 -11.35
N LEU A 237 -5.08 -4.16 -12.54
CA LEU A 237 -4.60 -4.83 -13.75
C LEU A 237 -3.16 -5.31 -13.60
N VAL A 238 -2.32 -4.54 -12.90
CA VAL A 238 -0.90 -4.89 -12.70
C VAL A 238 -0.76 -6.07 -11.74
N ASP A 239 -1.56 -6.13 -10.67
CA ASP A 239 -1.61 -7.31 -9.79
C ASP A 239 -2.13 -8.56 -10.50
N LEU A 240 -3.16 -8.40 -11.33
CA LEU A 240 -3.70 -9.48 -12.15
C LEU A 240 -2.65 -9.99 -13.15
N LEU A 241 -1.90 -9.07 -13.78
CA LEU A 241 -0.81 -9.39 -14.69
C LEU A 241 0.26 -10.20 -13.95
N PHE A 242 0.82 -9.65 -12.86
CA PHE A 242 1.93 -10.27 -12.13
C PHE A 242 1.54 -11.46 -11.25
N GLY A 243 0.25 -11.72 -11.06
CA GLY A 243 -0.25 -12.82 -10.25
C GLY A 243 -0.11 -12.58 -8.76
N THR A 244 -0.21 -11.31 -8.34
CA THR A 244 -0.25 -10.89 -6.93
C THR A 244 -1.67 -10.55 -6.48
N TYR A 245 -2.65 -10.56 -7.40
CA TYR A 245 -4.06 -10.42 -7.07
C TYR A 245 -4.59 -11.67 -6.35
N LEU A 246 -5.12 -11.48 -5.14
CA LEU A 246 -5.86 -12.48 -4.39
C LEU A 246 -7.29 -12.00 -4.18
N ASN A 247 -8.23 -12.67 -4.84
CA ASN A 247 -9.64 -12.47 -4.60
C ASN A 247 -10.04 -13.15 -3.29
N MET A 248 -10.49 -12.37 -2.32
CA MET A 248 -11.12 -12.90 -1.12
C MET A 248 -12.55 -12.40 -1.00
N GLU A 249 -13.41 -13.29 -0.52
CA GLU A 249 -14.75 -12.91 -0.08
C GLU A 249 -14.81 -12.73 1.46
N ASN A 250 -13.72 -12.98 2.20
CA ASN A 250 -13.68 -12.80 3.65
C ASN A 250 -13.24 -11.38 4.02
N VAL A 251 -13.91 -10.79 5.01
CA VAL A 251 -13.67 -9.42 5.50
C VAL A 251 -12.93 -9.39 6.86
N TYR A 252 -12.30 -10.50 7.23
CA TYR A 252 -11.53 -10.67 8.47
C TYR A 252 -12.23 -10.12 9.74
N PRO A 253 -13.44 -10.57 10.12
CA PRO A 253 -14.07 -10.11 11.36
C PRO A 253 -13.18 -10.41 12.58
N HIS A 254 -13.03 -9.43 13.48
CA HIS A 254 -12.24 -9.59 14.69
C HIS A 254 -12.79 -10.75 15.56
N GLY A 255 -11.90 -11.57 16.13
CA GLY A 255 -12.26 -12.71 16.99
C GLY A 255 -12.76 -13.96 16.25
N ARG A 256 -12.90 -13.92 14.91
CA ARG A 256 -13.31 -15.10 14.14
C ARG A 256 -12.19 -16.16 14.17
N PRO A 257 -12.51 -17.46 14.35
CA PRO A 257 -11.56 -18.54 14.10
C PRO A 257 -11.01 -18.46 12.68
N VAL A 258 -9.70 -18.68 12.51
CA VAL A 258 -9.05 -18.53 11.21
C VAL A 258 -8.44 -19.81 10.68
N ASP A 259 -8.66 -20.07 9.38
CA ASP A 259 -7.81 -20.96 8.61
C ASP A 259 -6.54 -20.19 8.19
N LEU A 260 -5.37 -20.69 8.59
CA LEU A 260 -4.08 -20.08 8.26
C LEU A 260 -3.84 -19.95 6.75
N ARG A 261 -4.52 -20.75 5.92
CA ARG A 261 -4.47 -20.63 4.46
C ARG A 261 -5.02 -19.29 3.96
N GLU A 262 -5.90 -18.64 4.72
CA GLU A 262 -6.42 -17.31 4.40
C GLU A 262 -5.36 -16.21 4.53
N PHE A 263 -4.20 -16.49 5.12
CA PHE A 263 -3.05 -15.58 5.19
C PHE A 263 -1.90 -16.01 4.27
N ALA A 264 -2.12 -16.96 3.36
CA ALA A 264 -1.09 -17.42 2.45
C ALA A 264 -0.73 -16.34 1.42
N SER A 265 0.57 -16.07 1.26
CA SER A 265 1.09 -15.17 0.22
C SER A 265 0.87 -15.74 -1.17
N PRO A 266 0.60 -14.89 -2.18
CA PRO A 266 0.54 -15.33 -3.56
C PRO A 266 1.92 -15.78 -4.03
N GLN A 267 1.94 -16.54 -5.12
CA GLN A 267 3.16 -16.86 -5.86
C GLN A 267 3.15 -16.07 -7.17
N PRO A 268 3.93 -14.99 -7.29
CA PRO A 268 3.97 -14.20 -8.52
C PRO A 268 4.32 -15.05 -9.73
N ARG A 269 3.64 -14.80 -10.86
CA ARG A 269 3.76 -15.59 -12.10
C ARG A 269 5.15 -15.48 -12.72
N PHE A 270 5.73 -14.28 -12.69
CA PHE A 270 6.98 -13.99 -13.37
C PHE A 270 8.20 -14.20 -12.46
N GLY A 271 9.24 -14.84 -13.01
CA GLY A 271 10.49 -15.11 -12.29
C GLY A 271 11.21 -13.85 -11.82
N PHE A 272 11.10 -12.76 -12.58
CA PHE A 272 11.66 -11.46 -12.21
C PHE A 272 11.02 -10.88 -10.94
N ILE A 273 9.68 -10.92 -10.81
CA ILE A 273 8.99 -10.47 -9.59
C ILE A 273 9.42 -11.33 -8.39
N ARG A 274 9.50 -12.66 -8.56
CA ARG A 274 10.02 -13.55 -7.51
C ARG A 274 11.47 -13.25 -7.13
N TRP A 275 12.29 -12.79 -8.08
CA TRP A 275 13.67 -12.39 -7.80
C TRP A 275 13.73 -11.07 -7.00
N LEU A 276 12.93 -10.07 -7.38
CA LEU A 276 12.80 -8.81 -6.63
C LEU A 276 12.29 -9.07 -5.20
N ASP A 277 11.31 -9.95 -5.02
CA ASP A 277 10.79 -10.33 -3.70
C ASP A 277 11.87 -10.92 -2.80
N ARG A 278 12.74 -11.79 -3.36
CA ARG A 278 13.90 -12.34 -2.63
C ARG A 278 14.91 -11.24 -2.28
N ALA A 279 15.16 -10.29 -3.18
CA ALA A 279 16.04 -9.16 -2.92
C ALA A 279 15.48 -8.26 -1.80
N ALA A 280 14.17 -7.98 -1.84
CA ALA A 280 13.46 -7.22 -0.83
C ALA A 280 13.55 -7.89 0.55
N GLU A 281 13.33 -9.21 0.62
CA GLU A 281 13.45 -9.97 1.87
C GLU A 281 14.87 -9.91 2.44
N LYS A 282 15.90 -10.03 1.59
CA LYS A 282 17.31 -9.86 2.01
C LYS A 282 17.59 -8.46 2.53
N SER A 283 17.05 -7.41 1.90
CA SER A 283 17.22 -6.02 2.36
C SER A 283 16.64 -5.82 3.76
N ILE A 284 15.42 -6.34 4.00
CA ILE A 284 14.76 -6.28 5.31
C ILE A 284 15.56 -7.06 6.37
N GLN A 285 16.06 -8.25 6.04
CA GLN A 285 16.87 -9.07 6.95
C GLN A 285 18.15 -8.34 7.38
N ARG A 286 18.93 -7.81 6.43
CA ARG A 286 20.16 -7.05 6.72
C ARG A 286 19.90 -5.87 7.66
N ARG A 287 18.80 -5.15 7.45
CA ARG A 287 18.43 -4.02 8.31
C ARG A 287 18.08 -4.43 9.74
N ARG A 288 17.43 -5.58 9.91
CA ARG A 288 17.11 -6.15 11.23
C ARG A 288 18.37 -6.61 11.96
N GLU A 289 19.27 -7.25 11.24
CA GLU A 289 20.57 -7.67 11.77
C GLU A 289 21.39 -6.47 12.24
N GLY A 290 21.50 -5.41 11.41
CA GLY A 290 22.18 -4.17 11.79
C GLY A 290 21.61 -3.53 13.07
N ARG A 291 20.28 -3.44 13.19
CA ARG A 291 19.62 -2.92 14.41
C ARG A 291 19.88 -3.77 15.66
N ARG A 292 19.98 -5.09 15.50
CA ARG A 292 20.29 -5.99 16.62
C ARG A 292 21.74 -5.83 17.09
N SER A 293 22.67 -5.59 16.16
CA SER A 293 24.07 -5.35 16.47
C SER A 293 24.33 -3.99 17.12
N GLU A 294 23.49 -2.99 16.85
CA GLU A 294 23.59 -1.65 17.45
C GLU A 294 23.00 -1.56 18.86
N LYS A 295 22.15 -2.51 19.28
CA LYS A 295 21.53 -2.49 20.60
C LYS A 295 22.54 -2.99 21.66
N PRO A 296 22.94 -2.19 22.66
CA PRO A 296 23.89 -2.62 23.68
C PRO A 296 23.35 -3.84 24.44
N ALA A 297 24.22 -4.81 24.72
CA ALA A 297 23.90 -5.98 25.54
C ALA A 297 23.58 -5.54 26.98
N GLY A 298 22.33 -5.20 27.25
CA GLY A 298 21.88 -4.73 28.57
C GLY A 298 20.49 -4.10 28.59
N GLU A 299 19.98 -3.64 27.44
CA GLU A 299 18.65 -3.04 27.36
C GLU A 299 17.60 -4.09 26.94
N ASN A 300 17.09 -4.82 27.94
CA ASN A 300 15.95 -5.74 27.81
C ASN A 300 14.68 -4.94 27.53
N ASP A 301 14.45 -4.66 26.25
CA ASP A 301 13.28 -3.94 25.81
C ASP A 301 12.11 -4.92 25.64
N HIS A 302 11.11 -4.78 26.52
CA HIS A 302 9.81 -5.43 26.38
C HIS A 302 8.90 -4.74 25.34
N SER A 303 9.40 -3.76 24.57
CA SER A 303 8.64 -3.18 23.47
C SER A 303 8.43 -4.20 22.36
N MET A 304 7.17 -4.34 21.96
CA MET A 304 6.69 -5.35 21.04
C MET A 304 7.36 -5.22 19.67
N ASP A 305 8.34 -6.09 19.38
CA ASP A 305 8.63 -6.51 18.01
C ASP A 305 7.39 -7.25 17.48
N ALA A 306 6.39 -6.49 17.03
CA ALA A 306 5.27 -7.04 16.30
C ALA A 306 5.84 -7.82 15.11
N PRO A 307 5.55 -9.13 14.98
CA PRO A 307 6.03 -9.88 13.83
C PRO A 307 5.51 -9.20 12.58
N ALA A 308 6.41 -8.95 11.63
CA ALA A 308 6.01 -8.31 10.39
C ALA A 308 4.81 -9.06 9.77
N PRO A 309 3.80 -8.34 9.27
CA PRO A 309 2.74 -8.95 8.48
C PRO A 309 3.41 -9.76 7.35
N GLY A 310 3.09 -11.06 7.27
CA GLY A 310 3.69 -12.00 6.31
C GLY A 310 4.88 -12.86 6.80
N ALA A 311 5.44 -12.64 7.99
CA ALA A 311 6.53 -13.49 8.51
C ALA A 311 6.05 -14.83 9.12
N ALA A 312 4.76 -14.92 9.49
CA ALA A 312 4.25 -16.04 10.27
C ALA A 312 3.97 -17.32 9.46
N ALA A 313 4.13 -17.30 8.13
CA ALA A 313 3.89 -18.48 7.27
C ALA A 313 5.14 -19.36 7.04
N LYS A 314 6.34 -18.95 7.47
CA LYS A 314 7.59 -19.69 7.19
C LYS A 314 8.12 -20.58 8.32
N THR A 315 7.48 -20.63 9.49
CA THR A 315 7.80 -21.70 10.47
C THR A 315 7.17 -22.99 9.95
N GLY A 316 8.00 -23.83 9.31
CA GLY A 316 7.59 -25.05 8.62
C GLY A 316 6.72 -25.96 9.47
N LEU A 317 5.42 -25.94 9.21
CA LEU A 317 4.56 -27.09 9.42
C LEU A 317 4.47 -27.80 8.09
N THR A 318 5.38 -28.76 7.85
CA THR A 318 5.21 -29.76 6.81
C THR A 318 4.03 -30.61 7.24
N VAL A 319 2.81 -30.26 6.80
CA VAL A 319 1.64 -31.12 6.97
C VAL A 319 1.89 -32.36 6.12
N ARG A 320 2.38 -33.43 6.75
CA ARG A 320 2.39 -34.76 6.14
C ARG A 320 0.93 -35.14 5.90
N HIS A 321 0.55 -35.28 4.63
CA HIS A 321 -0.71 -35.90 4.27
C HIS A 321 -0.74 -37.32 4.88
N PRO A 322 -1.80 -37.72 5.60
CA PRO A 322 -1.97 -39.10 5.96
C PRO A 322 -2.11 -39.92 4.68
N SER A 323 -1.20 -40.88 4.50
CA SER A 323 -1.29 -41.90 3.47
C SER A 323 -2.63 -42.60 3.63
N THR A 324 -3.44 -42.57 2.57
CA THR A 324 -4.63 -43.39 2.42
C THR A 324 -4.23 -44.86 2.55
N ALA A 325 -4.48 -45.44 3.73
CA ALA A 325 -4.43 -46.87 3.92
C ALA A 325 -5.54 -47.51 3.07
N GLN A 326 -5.14 -48.29 2.07
CA GLN A 326 -6.03 -49.21 1.36
C GLN A 326 -6.63 -50.20 2.36
N VAL A 327 -7.94 -50.11 2.55
CA VAL A 327 -8.73 -51.20 3.13
C VAL A 327 -8.74 -52.33 2.09
N ARG A 328 -7.98 -53.39 2.34
CA ARG A 328 -8.17 -54.67 1.64
C ARG A 328 -9.30 -55.41 2.33
N SER A 329 -10.38 -55.63 1.59
CA SER A 329 -11.42 -56.60 1.92
C SER A 329 -10.90 -58.01 1.64
N SER A 330 -10.98 -58.87 2.65
CA SER A 330 -10.97 -60.32 2.52
C SER A 330 -11.86 -60.91 3.60
#